data_AF-A0A146RLU3-F1
#
_entry.id   AF-A0A146RLU3-F1
#
_cell.length_a   1.000
_cell.length_b   1.000
_cell.length_c   1.000
_cell.angle_alpha   90.00
_cell.angle_beta   90.00
_cell.angle_gamma   90.00
#
_symmetry.space_group_name_H-M   'P 1'
#
loop_
_entity.id
_entity.type
_entity.pdbx_description
1 polymer ?
#
loop_
_entity_poly.entity_id
_entity_poly.type
_entity_poly.pdbx_seq_one_letter_code
_entity_poly.pdbx_strand_id
1 'polypeptide(L)'
;MAVDVPGLVSVIVFYFCILAIGFWGSRKAKKVEKTCVGPKSEISIIGGRNISVLVGIFTMTATWVGGGYIMGTAETVYSPTQGLVWALGPPAFAINFLLGGLFFARPMRSKRYVTMLDPFQNRYGNIFTATIMLPALFSDVLWVACILAALGGTMSIILGISSTVSIIISAAVSIIYTFLGGLYSVAYTDIFQLCFIFVSLWLCVPFMALSPAVTVISQTLPLNQSHEHAWIGHLELRDAGKWVDEMLLLALGGLSYQSLYQRILSAASSAQAQVTCFAAAGTVFITGIPSVIIGVMAARADWNQTAYGLPPPFERGDAGKILPLALQQLTPPWVAVLGIGAVAAAVMSSMDSVLLSSASMFTQNIYKSTLRKKASERELQWVIRISVLLVGLAGMALAFGDDSVAALWFLSGDLLYCVIFPQLVCVLHFQRANTYGAISGFVVGLLLRVLSGEPVLGIPPVLLYPGWREENNQIRQYFPYRTVAMLSSVISIIAVSWLLDLMFNHQLIPESWDFMQVFKKKNETDDDKEPDPYEEMNQVLKTKL
;
A
#
# COMPACT_ATOMS: atom_id res chain seq x y z
N MET A 1 6.33 -13.43 -31.33
CA MET A 1 6.89 -12.09 -31.58
C MET A 1 8.41 -12.19 -31.50
N ALA A 2 9.14 -11.49 -32.37
CA ALA A 2 10.59 -11.38 -32.23
C ALA A 2 10.91 -10.52 -30.98
N VAL A 3 11.96 -10.88 -30.25
CA VAL A 3 12.37 -10.13 -29.05
C VAL A 3 12.88 -8.75 -29.46
N ASP A 4 12.38 -7.70 -28.81
CA ASP A 4 12.88 -6.34 -29.01
C ASP A 4 14.26 -6.19 -28.33
N VAL A 5 15.32 -6.43 -29.10
CA VAL A 5 16.70 -6.45 -28.58
C VAL A 5 17.11 -5.09 -27.98
N PRO A 6 16.86 -3.93 -28.62
CA PRO A 6 17.12 -2.63 -28.00
C PRO A 6 16.40 -2.43 -26.67
N GLY A 7 15.10 -2.74 -26.59
CA GLY A 7 14.34 -2.64 -25.36
C GLY A 7 14.88 -3.54 -24.26
N LEU A 8 15.25 -4.79 -24.60
CA LEU A 8 15.81 -5.75 -23.64
C LEU A 8 17.14 -5.25 -23.06
N VAL A 9 18.03 -4.73 -23.92
CA VAL A 9 19.30 -4.13 -23.47
C VAL A 9 19.05 -2.95 -22.54
N SER A 10 18.12 -2.06 -22.86
CA SER A 10 17.76 -0.92 -22.01
C SER A 10 17.23 -1.36 -20.64
N VAL A 11 16.39 -2.39 -20.58
CA VAL A 11 15.88 -2.94 -19.31
C VAL A 11 16.99 -3.59 -18.49
N ILE A 12 17.90 -4.34 -19.11
CA ILE A 12 19.07 -4.92 -18.42
C ILE A 12 19.95 -3.82 -17.83
N VAL A 13 20.25 -2.77 -18.61
CA VAL A 13 21.02 -1.62 -18.14
C VAL A 13 20.31 -0.93 -16.98
N PHE A 14 18.99 -0.72 -17.08
CA PHE A 14 18.19 -0.16 -16.01
C PHE A 14 18.27 -1.00 -14.72
N TYR A 15 18.11 -2.32 -14.81
CA TYR A 15 18.22 -3.22 -13.66
C TYR A 15 19.62 -3.19 -13.04
N PHE A 16 20.66 -3.13 -13.87
CA PHE A 16 22.03 -2.96 -13.39
C PHE A 16 22.23 -1.64 -12.65
N CYS A 17 21.67 -0.54 -13.15
CA CYS A 17 21.71 0.76 -12.49
C CYS A 17 21.02 0.71 -11.12
N ILE A 18 19.83 0.11 -11.03
CA ILE A 18 19.11 -0.06 -9.75
C ILE A 18 19.92 -0.91 -8.77
N LEU A 19 20.46 -2.05 -9.22
CA LEU A 19 21.32 -2.90 -8.39
C LEU A 19 22.57 -2.15 -7.89
N ALA A 20 23.21 -1.36 -8.75
CA ALA A 20 24.38 -0.57 -8.40
C ALA A 20 24.07 0.51 -7.37
N ILE A 21 22.96 1.24 -7.55
CA ILE A 21 22.47 2.24 -6.57
C ILE A 21 22.11 1.55 -5.25
N GLY A 22 21.42 0.41 -5.31
CA GLY A 22 21.05 -0.37 -4.14
C GLY A 22 22.27 -0.84 -3.35
N PHE A 23 23.30 -1.34 -4.04
CA PHE A 23 24.57 -1.74 -3.43
C PHE A 23 25.34 -0.56 -2.83
N TRP A 24 25.34 0.60 -3.51
CA TRP A 24 25.90 1.83 -2.97
C TRP A 24 25.14 2.30 -1.72
N GLY A 25 23.81 2.23 -1.73
CA GLY A 25 22.95 2.49 -0.58
C GLY A 25 23.25 1.56 0.60
N SER A 26 23.52 0.28 0.35
CA SER A 26 23.96 -0.69 1.36
C SER A 26 25.30 -0.29 2.01
N ARG A 27 26.27 0.20 1.23
CA ARG A 27 27.53 0.73 1.78
C ARG A 27 27.30 1.94 2.68
N LYS A 28 26.35 2.82 2.30
CA LYS A 28 25.98 3.97 3.13
C LYS A 28 25.25 3.55 4.41
N ALA A 29 24.37 2.55 4.34
CA ALA A 29 23.72 1.94 5.49
C ALA A 29 24.75 1.45 6.51
N LYS A 30 25.78 0.72 6.06
CA LYS A 30 26.89 0.25 6.91
C LYS A 30 27.69 1.38 7.55
N LYS A 31 27.79 2.54 6.90
CA LYS A 31 28.45 3.72 7.47
C LYS A 31 27.59 4.31 8.58
N VAL A 32 26.28 4.45 8.36
CA VAL A 32 25.34 4.94 9.37
C VAL A 32 25.25 3.98 10.56
N GLU A 33 25.25 2.67 10.32
CA GLU A 33 25.28 1.63 11.37
C GLU A 33 26.48 1.79 12.32
N LYS A 34 27.60 2.33 11.84
CA LYS A 34 28.79 2.60 12.66
C LYS A 34 28.71 3.91 13.45
N THR A 35 27.89 4.85 13.01
CA THR A 35 27.85 6.22 13.56
C THR A 35 26.64 6.45 14.47
N CYS A 36 25.51 5.80 14.19
CA CYS A 36 24.28 5.94 14.97
C CYS A 36 24.26 5.02 16.18
N VAL A 37 23.73 5.53 17.30
CA VAL A 37 23.50 4.77 18.53
C VAL A 37 22.13 4.09 18.44
N GLY A 38 22.10 2.77 18.40
CA GLY A 38 20.88 1.96 18.41
C GLY A 38 21.10 0.50 18.00
N PRO A 39 20.09 -0.38 18.18
CA PRO A 39 20.16 -1.77 17.71
C PRO A 39 20.37 -1.81 16.19
N LYS A 40 21.27 -2.67 15.71
CA LYS A 40 21.60 -2.79 14.27
C LYS A 40 20.39 -3.21 13.44
N SER A 41 19.54 -4.07 14.01
CA SER A 41 18.26 -4.47 13.43
C SER A 41 17.32 -3.28 13.23
N GLU A 42 17.18 -2.42 14.24
CA GLU A 42 16.39 -1.19 14.16
C GLU A 42 16.96 -0.23 13.10
N ILE A 43 18.28 -0.04 13.03
CA ILE A 43 18.90 0.81 12.00
C ILE A 43 18.62 0.27 10.60
N SER A 44 18.60 -1.05 10.41
CA SER A 44 18.25 -1.67 9.12
C SER A 44 16.79 -1.43 8.73
N ILE A 45 15.89 -1.36 9.72
CA ILE A 45 14.44 -1.22 9.52
C ILE A 45 14.04 0.25 9.34
N ILE A 46 14.52 1.17 10.19
CA ILE A 46 14.09 2.58 10.21
C ILE A 46 15.21 3.59 9.90
N GLY A 47 16.33 3.13 9.35
CA GLY A 47 17.40 4.01 8.87
C GLY A 47 18.00 4.92 9.96
N GLY A 48 18.04 4.47 11.21
CA GLY A 48 18.59 5.24 12.33
C GLY A 48 17.83 6.54 12.65
N ARG A 49 16.59 6.71 12.14
CA ARG A 49 15.75 7.89 12.37
C ARG A 49 16.42 9.22 12.00
N ASN A 50 17.20 9.25 10.91
CA ASN A 50 17.86 10.48 10.45
C ASN A 50 17.49 10.86 9.01
N ILE A 51 16.49 10.20 8.43
CA ILE A 51 16.10 10.43 7.03
C ILE A 51 15.63 11.88 6.90
N SER A 52 16.23 12.61 5.97
CA SER A 52 15.88 14.00 5.68
C SER A 52 14.50 14.06 5.03
N VAL A 53 13.80 15.20 5.21
CA VAL A 53 12.46 15.42 4.66
C VAL A 53 12.41 15.15 3.16
N LEU A 54 13.43 15.60 2.40
CA LEU A 54 13.48 15.38 0.95
C LEU A 54 13.50 13.88 0.62
N VAL A 55 14.43 13.13 1.21
CA VAL A 55 14.54 11.68 0.98
C VAL A 55 13.24 11.00 1.40
N GLY A 56 12.66 11.41 2.54
CA GLY A 56 11.37 10.95 3.05
C GLY A 56 10.23 11.14 2.05
N ILE A 57 10.13 12.31 1.39
CA ILE A 57 9.08 12.60 0.41
C ILE A 57 9.21 11.65 -0.78
N PHE A 58 10.41 11.53 -1.34
CA PHE A 58 10.65 10.67 -2.49
C PHE A 58 10.36 9.19 -2.18
N THR A 59 10.89 8.64 -1.08
CA THR A 59 10.62 7.23 -0.72
C THR A 59 9.16 6.98 -0.40
N MET A 60 8.50 7.92 0.27
CA MET A 60 7.10 7.75 0.63
C MET A 60 6.21 7.82 -0.59
N THR A 61 6.46 8.71 -1.55
CA THR A 61 5.72 8.75 -2.81
C THR A 61 6.04 7.54 -3.69
N ALA A 62 7.31 7.15 -3.83
CA ALA A 62 7.74 6.01 -4.65
C ALA A 62 7.12 4.68 -4.21
N THR A 63 6.90 4.51 -2.90
CA THR A 63 6.25 3.31 -2.32
C THR A 63 4.84 3.13 -2.88
N TRP A 64 4.10 4.23 -3.10
CA TRP A 64 2.69 4.20 -3.50
C TRP A 64 2.47 4.38 -5.00
N VAL A 65 3.37 5.09 -5.68
CA VAL A 65 3.41 5.20 -7.15
C VAL A 65 3.98 3.90 -7.72
N GLY A 66 3.26 2.80 -7.50
CA GLY A 66 3.61 1.45 -7.94
C GLY A 66 2.99 1.06 -9.27
N GLY A 67 3.30 -0.16 -9.72
CA GLY A 67 2.71 -0.76 -10.94
C GLY A 67 1.18 -0.75 -10.91
N GLY A 68 0.57 -1.16 -9.80
CA GLY A 68 -0.90 -1.12 -9.62
C GLY A 68 -1.48 0.29 -9.66
N TYR A 69 -0.77 1.28 -9.11
CA TYR A 69 -1.21 2.68 -9.15
C TYR A 69 -1.20 3.24 -10.57
N ILE A 70 -0.08 3.12 -11.30
CA ILE A 70 0.02 3.70 -12.64
C ILE A 70 -0.79 2.92 -13.68
N MET A 71 -0.77 1.59 -13.64
CA MET A 71 -1.50 0.75 -14.59
C MET A 71 -2.98 0.70 -14.28
N GLY A 72 -3.36 0.54 -13.00
CA GLY A 72 -4.76 0.53 -12.59
C GLY A 72 -5.45 1.87 -12.82
N THR A 73 -4.75 3.00 -12.65
CA THR A 73 -5.29 4.32 -13.02
C THR A 73 -5.51 4.44 -14.53
N ALA A 74 -4.59 3.95 -15.35
CA ALA A 74 -4.77 3.97 -16.80
C ALA A 74 -5.89 3.01 -17.27
N GLU A 75 -5.98 1.81 -16.67
CA GLU A 75 -7.02 0.80 -16.93
C GLU A 75 -8.42 1.34 -16.61
N THR A 76 -8.60 1.94 -15.43
CA THR A 76 -9.88 2.50 -14.99
C THR A 76 -10.35 3.65 -15.87
N VAL A 77 -9.44 4.55 -16.25
CA VAL A 77 -9.75 5.66 -17.17
C VAL A 77 -10.07 5.17 -18.58
N TYR A 78 -9.38 4.13 -19.04
CA TYR A 78 -9.61 3.54 -20.37
C TYR A 78 -10.96 2.83 -20.47
N SER A 79 -11.38 2.16 -19.40
CA SER A 79 -12.58 1.32 -19.39
C SER A 79 -13.85 2.16 -19.63
N PRO A 80 -14.67 1.84 -20.66
CA PRO A 80 -15.89 2.58 -20.98
C PRO A 80 -16.95 2.61 -19.87
N THR A 81 -16.90 1.64 -18.94
CA THR A 81 -17.84 1.56 -17.80
C THR A 81 -17.41 2.40 -16.60
N GLN A 82 -16.14 2.84 -16.56
CA GLN A 82 -15.52 3.51 -15.42
C GLN A 82 -15.13 4.93 -15.80
N GLY A 83 -14.12 5.12 -16.65
CA GLY A 83 -13.63 6.45 -17.00
C GLY A 83 -12.96 7.18 -15.83
N LEU A 84 -12.71 8.48 -16.01
CA LEU A 84 -11.98 9.36 -15.09
C LEU A 84 -12.61 9.44 -13.70
N VAL A 85 -13.94 9.41 -13.60
CA VAL A 85 -14.64 9.49 -12.31
C VAL A 85 -14.28 8.31 -11.39
N TRP A 86 -13.90 7.17 -11.95
CA TRP A 86 -13.48 5.97 -11.22
C TRP A 86 -11.96 5.84 -11.09
N ALA A 87 -11.18 6.83 -11.54
CA ALA A 87 -9.73 6.92 -11.32
C ALA A 87 -9.43 7.35 -9.88
N LEU A 88 -9.85 6.55 -8.90
CA LEU A 88 -9.84 6.89 -7.48
C LEU A 88 -8.43 6.93 -6.88
N GLY A 89 -7.45 6.26 -7.50
CA GLY A 89 -6.09 6.12 -6.98
C GLY A 89 -5.46 7.46 -6.56
N PRO A 90 -5.21 8.41 -7.50
CA PRO A 90 -4.56 9.67 -7.18
C PRO A 90 -5.25 10.49 -6.06
N PRO A 91 -6.57 10.77 -6.11
CA PRO A 91 -7.23 11.50 -5.03
C PRO A 91 -7.26 10.72 -3.72
N ALA A 92 -7.47 9.40 -3.75
CA ALA A 92 -7.51 8.58 -2.54
C ALA A 92 -6.17 8.57 -1.81
N PHE A 93 -5.04 8.40 -2.50
CA PHE A 93 -3.73 8.42 -1.82
C PHE A 93 -3.30 9.82 -1.37
N ALA A 94 -3.74 10.87 -2.06
CA ALA A 94 -3.56 12.22 -1.55
C ALA A 94 -4.28 12.40 -0.20
N ILE A 95 -5.53 11.95 -0.09
CA ILE A 95 -6.29 11.94 1.17
C ILE A 95 -5.60 11.04 2.22
N ASN A 96 -5.15 9.84 1.83
CA ASN A 96 -4.41 8.93 2.70
C ASN A 96 -3.22 9.61 3.37
N PHE A 97 -2.36 10.28 2.60
CA PHE A 97 -1.20 10.96 3.16
C PHE A 97 -1.57 12.18 4.01
N LEU A 98 -2.59 12.94 3.62
CA LEU A 98 -3.09 14.05 4.45
C LEU A 98 -3.57 13.54 5.81
N LEU A 99 -4.40 12.51 5.84
CA LEU A 99 -4.90 11.91 7.08
C LEU A 99 -3.78 11.26 7.90
N GLY A 100 -2.84 10.58 7.23
CA GLY A 100 -1.65 9.99 7.85
C GLY A 100 -0.79 11.04 8.55
N GLY A 101 -0.57 12.18 7.91
CA GLY A 101 0.16 13.32 8.49
C GLY A 101 -0.58 13.99 9.65
N LEU A 102 -1.89 14.17 9.54
CA LEU A 102 -2.70 14.84 10.56
C LEU A 102 -2.85 14.00 11.83
N PHE A 103 -3.25 12.74 11.68
CA PHE A 103 -3.69 11.92 12.82
C PHE A 103 -2.65 10.88 13.27
N PHE A 104 -1.87 10.30 12.35
CA PHE A 104 -1.06 9.12 12.67
C PHE A 104 0.44 9.40 12.82
N ALA A 105 0.99 10.35 12.06
CA ALA A 105 2.43 10.59 12.01
C ALA A 105 3.01 11.04 13.36
N ARG A 106 2.34 11.98 14.03
CA ARG A 106 2.77 12.48 15.34
C ARG A 106 2.73 11.41 16.45
N PRO A 107 1.60 10.72 16.73
CA PRO A 107 1.54 9.74 17.81
C PRO A 107 2.46 8.54 17.58
N MET A 108 2.62 8.10 16.33
CA MET A 108 3.52 7.00 16.00
C MET A 108 4.98 7.39 16.21
N ARG A 109 5.39 8.56 15.72
CA ARG A 109 6.78 8.99 15.79
C ARG A 109 7.20 9.45 17.18
N SER A 110 6.31 10.08 17.96
CA SER A 110 6.62 10.58 19.31
C SER A 110 6.86 9.45 20.30
N LYS A 111 6.12 8.34 20.18
CA LYS A 111 6.27 7.14 21.02
C LYS A 111 7.45 6.25 20.62
N ARG A 112 8.25 6.65 19.63
CA ARG A 112 9.45 5.92 19.18
C ARG A 112 9.19 4.45 18.84
N TYR A 113 8.06 4.17 18.18
CA TYR A 113 7.81 2.86 17.61
C TYR A 113 8.77 2.52 16.47
N VAL A 114 8.99 1.24 16.25
CA VAL A 114 9.78 0.65 15.14
C VAL A 114 8.83 0.14 14.06
N THR A 115 7.67 -0.38 14.44
CA THR A 115 6.64 -0.87 13.51
C THR A 115 5.25 -0.33 13.83
N MET A 116 4.33 -0.46 12.87
CA MET A 116 2.90 -0.22 13.03
C MET A 116 2.26 -1.14 14.07
N LEU A 117 2.88 -2.30 14.34
CA LEU A 117 2.34 -3.30 15.25
C LEU A 117 2.71 -3.08 16.72
N ASP A 118 3.68 -2.19 16.99
CA ASP A 118 4.15 -1.89 18.35
C ASP A 118 3.06 -1.30 19.27
N PRO A 119 2.17 -0.38 18.82
CA PRO A 119 1.02 0.06 19.63
C PRO A 119 0.13 -1.11 20.10
N PHE A 120 -0.12 -2.08 19.23
CA PHE A 120 -0.93 -3.27 19.56
C PHE A 120 -0.19 -4.15 20.54
N GLN A 121 1.11 -4.33 20.36
CA GLN A 121 1.91 -5.17 21.25
C GLN A 121 1.96 -4.59 22.67
N ASN A 122 2.15 -3.28 22.77
CA ASN A 122 2.21 -2.59 24.06
C ASN A 122 0.86 -2.59 24.78
N ARG A 123 -0.25 -2.60 24.04
CA ARG A 123 -1.59 -2.43 24.62
C ARG A 123 -2.38 -3.73 24.79
N TYR A 124 -2.36 -4.58 23.77
CA TYR A 124 -3.15 -5.82 23.70
C TYR A 124 -2.30 -7.09 23.89
N GLY A 125 -0.98 -6.94 23.95
CA GLY A 125 -0.03 -8.03 24.15
C GLY A 125 0.32 -8.79 22.87
N ASN A 126 1.30 -9.69 22.99
CA ASN A 126 1.92 -10.36 21.84
C ASN A 126 0.98 -11.28 21.04
N ILE A 127 0.01 -11.91 21.70
CA ILE A 127 -0.89 -12.89 21.06
C ILE A 127 -1.82 -12.19 20.07
N PHE A 128 -2.43 -11.08 20.49
CA PHE A 128 -3.30 -10.31 19.61
C PHE A 128 -2.50 -9.68 18.45
N THR A 129 -1.30 -9.16 18.74
CA THR A 129 -0.40 -8.64 17.70
C THR A 129 -0.01 -9.69 16.67
N ALA A 130 0.23 -10.94 17.09
CA ALA A 130 0.46 -12.04 16.16
C ALA A 130 -0.75 -12.33 15.27
N THR A 131 -1.95 -12.25 15.85
CA THR A 131 -3.21 -12.46 15.13
C THR A 131 -3.46 -11.38 14.07
N ILE A 132 -3.26 -10.09 14.41
CA ILE A 132 -3.46 -8.98 13.47
C ILE A 132 -2.37 -8.90 12.38
N MET A 133 -1.19 -9.45 12.65
CA MET A 133 -0.12 -9.52 11.64
C MET A 133 -0.48 -10.48 10.50
N LEU A 134 -1.27 -11.55 10.74
CA LEU A 134 -1.64 -12.51 9.69
C LEU A 134 -2.38 -11.86 8.50
N PRO A 135 -3.49 -11.10 8.70
CA PRO A 135 -4.11 -10.39 7.58
C PRO A 135 -3.19 -9.32 6.99
N ALA A 136 -2.32 -8.68 7.78
CA ALA A 136 -1.38 -7.69 7.27
C ALA A 136 -0.37 -8.31 6.28
N LEU A 137 0.23 -9.46 6.64
CA LEU A 137 1.16 -10.18 5.77
C LEU A 137 0.46 -10.76 4.55
N PHE A 138 -0.77 -11.26 4.70
CA PHE A 138 -1.54 -11.76 3.58
C PHE A 138 -1.83 -10.64 2.56
N SER A 139 -2.24 -9.46 3.03
CA SER A 139 -2.40 -8.26 2.20
C SER A 139 -1.09 -7.84 1.52
N ASP A 140 0.04 -7.85 2.24
CA ASP A 140 1.36 -7.53 1.67
C ASP A 140 1.74 -8.52 0.54
N VAL A 141 1.51 -9.82 0.74
CA VAL A 141 1.78 -10.86 -0.27
C VAL A 141 0.92 -10.68 -1.52
N LEU A 142 -0.38 -10.37 -1.36
CA LEU A 142 -1.26 -10.03 -2.48
C LEU A 142 -0.80 -8.78 -3.22
N TRP A 143 -0.30 -7.77 -2.50
CA TRP A 143 0.21 -6.56 -3.12
C TRP A 143 1.49 -6.83 -3.91
N VAL A 144 2.41 -7.66 -3.40
CA VAL A 144 3.60 -8.12 -4.16
C VAL A 144 3.16 -8.87 -5.43
N ALA A 145 2.15 -9.75 -5.33
CA ALA A 145 1.63 -10.48 -6.48
C ALA A 145 1.06 -9.54 -7.55
N CYS A 146 0.23 -8.57 -7.15
CA CYS A 146 -0.31 -7.51 -8.00
C CYS A 146 0.80 -6.77 -8.75
N ILE A 147 1.83 -6.34 -8.03
CA ILE A 147 2.93 -5.55 -8.57
C ILE A 147 3.74 -6.38 -9.59
N LEU A 148 4.07 -7.64 -9.27
CA LEU A 148 4.81 -8.53 -10.16
C LEU A 148 4.01 -8.90 -11.42
N ALA A 149 2.71 -9.19 -11.28
CA ALA A 149 1.83 -9.47 -12.42
C ALA A 149 1.75 -8.27 -13.38
N ALA A 150 1.64 -7.06 -12.84
CA ALA A 150 1.68 -5.81 -13.60
C ALA A 150 2.96 -5.67 -14.44
N LEU A 151 4.12 -6.01 -13.85
CA LEU A 151 5.38 -5.97 -14.57
C LEU A 151 5.50 -7.07 -15.63
N GLY A 152 5.07 -8.29 -15.30
CA GLY A 152 5.07 -9.43 -16.22
C GLY A 152 4.27 -9.13 -17.49
N GLY A 153 3.06 -8.59 -17.33
CA GLY A 153 2.22 -8.16 -18.45
C GLY A 153 2.87 -7.06 -19.30
N THR A 154 3.45 -6.05 -18.65
CA THR A 154 4.12 -4.93 -19.33
C THR A 154 5.32 -5.41 -20.16
N MET A 155 6.20 -6.21 -19.55
CA MET A 155 7.40 -6.70 -20.21
C MET A 155 7.08 -7.65 -21.37
N SER A 156 6.02 -8.45 -21.22
CA SER A 156 5.62 -9.40 -22.25
C SER A 156 5.12 -8.73 -23.53
N ILE A 157 4.36 -7.65 -23.39
CA ILE A 157 3.85 -6.90 -24.54
C ILE A 157 4.97 -6.24 -25.33
N ILE A 158 5.92 -5.63 -24.62
CA ILE A 158 6.83 -4.69 -25.28
C ILE A 158 8.15 -5.34 -25.69
N LEU A 159 8.72 -6.19 -24.83
CA LEU A 159 9.96 -6.91 -25.15
C LEU A 159 9.71 -8.21 -25.92
N GLY A 160 8.46 -8.68 -25.96
CA GLY A 160 8.10 -9.97 -26.57
C GLY A 160 8.61 -11.19 -25.78
N ILE A 161 9.04 -11.00 -24.53
CA ILE A 161 9.48 -12.08 -23.64
C ILE A 161 8.27 -12.71 -22.90
N SER A 162 8.39 -13.95 -22.42
CA SER A 162 7.31 -14.56 -21.65
C SER A 162 7.11 -13.84 -20.32
N SER A 163 5.86 -13.56 -19.93
CA SER A 163 5.50 -12.95 -18.64
C SER A 163 6.16 -13.66 -17.44
N THR A 164 6.21 -15.00 -17.46
CA THR A 164 6.85 -15.83 -16.43
C THR A 164 8.32 -15.47 -16.21
N VAL A 165 9.10 -15.35 -17.30
CA VAL A 165 10.52 -14.98 -17.22
C VAL A 165 10.69 -13.56 -16.70
N SER A 166 9.84 -12.63 -17.13
CA SER A 166 9.86 -11.26 -16.61
C SER A 166 9.61 -11.22 -15.10
N ILE A 167 8.56 -11.90 -14.63
CA ILE A 167 8.22 -11.98 -13.21
C ILE A 167 9.40 -12.54 -12.40
N ILE A 168 10.02 -13.64 -12.84
CA ILE A 168 11.15 -14.27 -12.15
C ILE A 168 12.34 -13.32 -12.06
N ILE A 169 12.74 -12.70 -13.18
CA ILE A 169 13.91 -11.81 -13.21
C ILE A 169 13.66 -10.59 -12.34
N SER A 170 12.50 -9.96 -12.46
CA SER A 170 12.18 -8.76 -11.68
C SER A 170 12.07 -9.05 -10.19
N ALA A 171 11.44 -10.16 -9.81
CA ALA A 171 11.38 -10.60 -8.43
C ALA A 171 12.79 -10.87 -7.87
N ALA A 172 13.64 -11.56 -8.63
CA ALA A 172 15.02 -11.83 -8.22
C ALA A 172 15.82 -10.54 -8.01
N VAL A 173 15.74 -9.59 -8.95
CA VAL A 173 16.44 -8.29 -8.83
C VAL A 173 15.97 -7.54 -7.58
N SER A 174 14.65 -7.39 -7.39
CA SER A 174 14.08 -6.73 -6.23
C SER A 174 14.47 -7.39 -4.91
N ILE A 175 14.33 -8.71 -4.81
CA ILE A 175 14.72 -9.46 -3.61
C ILE A 175 16.21 -9.24 -3.30
N ILE A 176 17.10 -9.32 -4.29
CA ILE A 176 18.56 -9.21 -4.08
C ILE A 176 18.95 -7.86 -3.48
N TYR A 177 18.51 -6.72 -4.04
CA TYR A 177 18.95 -5.43 -3.49
C TYR A 177 18.27 -5.09 -2.16
N THR A 178 16.99 -5.46 -1.98
CA THR A 178 16.30 -5.28 -0.69
C THR A 178 16.98 -6.08 0.41
N PHE A 179 17.35 -7.34 0.11
CA PHE A 179 18.06 -8.24 1.00
C PHE A 179 19.43 -7.68 1.46
N LEU A 180 20.16 -7.02 0.57
CA LEU A 180 21.52 -6.53 0.83
C LEU A 180 21.56 -5.19 1.57
N GLY A 181 20.51 -4.39 1.51
CA GLY A 181 20.63 -2.95 1.72
C GLY A 181 19.76 -2.30 2.78
N GLY A 182 18.68 -2.95 3.23
CA GLY A 182 17.74 -2.38 4.21
C GLY A 182 17.15 -1.04 3.76
N LEU A 183 16.63 -0.25 4.71
CA LEU A 183 15.88 0.96 4.36
C LEU A 183 16.68 2.00 3.57
N TYR A 184 17.99 2.16 3.81
CA TYR A 184 18.79 3.13 3.05
C TYR A 184 18.95 2.75 1.58
N SER A 185 19.09 1.47 1.29
CA SER A 185 19.18 1.01 -0.10
C SER A 185 17.88 1.30 -0.83
N VAL A 186 16.75 0.93 -0.20
CA VAL A 186 15.40 1.23 -0.68
C VAL A 186 15.20 2.74 -0.89
N ALA A 187 15.54 3.56 0.10
CA ALA A 187 15.35 5.00 0.00
C ALA A 187 16.14 5.66 -1.14
N TYR A 188 17.34 5.17 -1.46
CA TYR A 188 18.14 5.71 -2.57
C TYR A 188 17.68 5.19 -3.94
N THR A 189 17.26 3.94 -4.03
CA THR A 189 16.64 3.40 -5.25
C THR A 189 15.34 4.13 -5.55
N ASP A 190 14.51 4.37 -4.53
CA ASP A 190 13.24 5.09 -4.63
C ASP A 190 13.39 6.49 -5.25
N ILE A 191 14.40 7.26 -4.83
CA ILE A 191 14.63 8.61 -5.37
C ILE A 191 14.90 8.53 -6.88
N PHE A 192 15.78 7.63 -7.29
CA PHE A 192 16.11 7.46 -8.70
C PHE A 192 14.91 6.95 -9.49
N GLN A 193 14.19 5.95 -8.96
CA GLN A 193 13.02 5.35 -9.58
C GLN A 193 11.89 6.37 -9.74
N LEU A 194 11.54 7.14 -8.70
CA LEU A 194 10.47 8.13 -8.79
C LEU A 194 10.79 9.27 -9.76
N CYS A 195 12.02 9.77 -9.76
CA CYS A 195 12.46 10.76 -10.74
C CYS A 195 12.35 10.20 -12.17
N PHE A 196 12.78 8.95 -12.36
CA PHE A 196 12.72 8.29 -13.66
C PHE A 196 11.28 8.02 -14.12
N ILE A 197 10.39 7.59 -13.21
CA ILE A 197 8.95 7.43 -13.47
C ILE A 197 8.34 8.75 -13.92
N PHE A 198 8.59 9.82 -13.15
CA PHE A 198 8.04 11.14 -13.42
C PHE A 198 8.46 11.65 -14.81
N VAL A 199 9.77 11.66 -15.09
CA VAL A 199 10.29 12.17 -16.36
C VAL A 199 9.81 11.31 -17.54
N SER A 200 9.89 9.98 -17.42
CA SER A 200 9.59 9.07 -18.52
C SER A 200 8.10 9.09 -18.89
N LEU A 201 7.19 9.06 -17.91
CA LEU A 201 5.76 9.10 -18.21
C LEU A 201 5.32 10.47 -18.77
N TRP A 202 5.83 11.57 -18.23
CA TRP A 202 5.56 12.91 -18.79
C TRP A 202 6.13 13.07 -20.20
N LEU A 203 7.27 12.45 -20.49
CA LEU A 203 7.83 12.44 -21.84
C LEU A 203 6.95 11.65 -22.82
N CYS A 204 6.29 10.58 -22.39
CA CYS A 204 5.40 9.80 -23.25
C CYS A 204 4.17 10.60 -23.73
N VAL A 205 3.65 11.48 -22.87
CA VAL A 205 2.42 12.25 -23.14
C VAL A 205 2.44 13.03 -24.47
N PRO A 206 3.42 13.92 -24.74
CA PRO A 206 3.45 14.67 -26.01
C PRO A 206 3.60 13.76 -27.23
N PHE A 207 4.36 12.67 -27.15
CA PHE A 207 4.52 11.74 -28.28
C PHE A 207 3.22 10.99 -28.58
N MET A 208 2.49 10.58 -27.54
CA MET A 208 1.16 9.98 -27.71
C MET A 208 0.17 10.97 -28.33
N ALA A 209 0.19 12.22 -27.87
CA ALA A 209 -0.68 13.27 -28.40
C ALA A 209 -0.39 13.60 -29.88
N LEU A 210 0.84 13.35 -30.36
CA LEU A 210 1.24 13.52 -31.75
C LEU A 210 0.99 12.27 -32.62
N SER A 211 0.53 11.16 -32.04
CA SER A 211 0.27 9.92 -32.78
C SER A 211 -0.86 10.11 -33.79
N PRO A 212 -0.74 9.62 -35.04
CA PRO A 212 -1.81 9.65 -36.03
C PRO A 212 -3.14 9.08 -35.51
N ALA A 213 -3.07 7.98 -34.74
CA ALA A 213 -4.25 7.30 -34.18
C ALA A 213 -5.02 8.14 -33.15
N VAL A 214 -4.39 9.16 -32.55
CA VAL A 214 -5.01 10.06 -31.55
C VAL A 214 -5.38 11.42 -32.18
N THR A 215 -4.53 11.94 -33.07
CA THR A 215 -4.68 13.27 -33.71
C THR A 215 -5.77 13.31 -34.77
N VAL A 216 -6.01 12.23 -35.51
CA VAL A 216 -7.06 12.20 -36.54
C VAL A 216 -8.43 12.42 -35.87
N ILE A 217 -8.70 11.78 -34.73
CA ILE A 217 -9.97 11.91 -34.01
C ILE A 217 -10.21 13.33 -33.46
N SER A 218 -9.16 14.05 -33.04
CA SER A 218 -9.32 15.43 -32.54
C SER A 218 -9.66 16.44 -33.65
N GLN A 219 -9.46 16.07 -34.92
CA GLN A 219 -9.70 16.92 -36.08
C GLN A 219 -10.90 16.47 -36.94
N THR A 220 -11.24 15.17 -36.99
CA THR A 220 -12.27 14.64 -37.90
C THR A 220 -13.65 14.39 -37.27
N LEU A 221 -13.80 14.39 -35.95
CA LEU A 221 -15.12 14.33 -35.31
C LEU A 221 -15.54 15.72 -34.77
N PRO A 222 -16.63 16.33 -35.27
CA PRO A 222 -17.20 17.54 -34.68
C PRO A 222 -17.60 17.31 -33.22
N LEU A 223 -17.47 18.36 -32.41
CA LEU A 223 -17.82 18.50 -30.97
C LEU A 223 -19.32 18.29 -30.65
N ASN A 224 -20.02 17.36 -31.31
CA ASN A 224 -21.48 17.24 -31.24
C ASN A 224 -22.02 15.80 -31.39
N GLN A 225 -21.17 14.76 -31.32
CA GLN A 225 -21.64 13.36 -31.33
C GLN A 225 -21.37 12.68 -29.98
N SER A 226 -22.44 12.07 -29.45
CA SER A 226 -22.71 11.49 -28.13
C SER A 226 -21.67 10.53 -27.49
N HIS A 227 -20.51 10.29 -28.10
CA HIS A 227 -19.38 9.57 -27.49
C HIS A 227 -18.39 10.51 -26.75
N GLU A 228 -18.68 11.81 -26.70
CA GLU A 228 -17.79 12.90 -26.23
C GLU A 228 -17.18 12.74 -24.82
N HIS A 229 -17.79 11.93 -23.96
CA HIS A 229 -17.42 11.83 -22.55
C HIS A 229 -17.19 10.42 -22.02
N ALA A 230 -17.03 9.40 -22.90
CA ALA A 230 -16.81 8.02 -22.46
C ALA A 230 -15.62 7.85 -21.50
N TRP A 231 -14.54 8.61 -21.72
CA TRP A 231 -13.36 8.63 -20.85
C TRP A 231 -13.55 9.44 -19.55
N ILE A 232 -14.56 10.33 -19.48
CA ILE A 232 -14.91 11.00 -18.21
C ILE A 232 -15.61 9.99 -17.32
N GLY A 233 -16.45 9.14 -17.92
CA GLY A 233 -17.32 8.22 -17.21
C GLY A 233 -18.54 8.91 -16.62
N HIS A 234 -19.50 8.11 -16.17
CA HIS A 234 -20.72 8.59 -15.52
C HIS A 234 -20.89 7.87 -14.18
N LEU A 235 -21.08 8.64 -13.11
CA LEU A 235 -21.45 8.10 -11.80
C LEU A 235 -22.96 8.21 -11.66
N GLU A 236 -23.64 7.07 -11.85
CA GLU A 236 -25.05 6.98 -11.56
C GLU A 236 -25.27 6.87 -10.05
N LEU A 237 -26.36 7.44 -9.55
CA LEU A 237 -26.69 7.44 -8.12
C LEU A 237 -26.72 6.01 -7.53
N ARG A 238 -27.05 5.02 -8.36
CA ARG A 238 -27.10 3.60 -8.01
C ARG A 238 -25.73 2.98 -7.73
N ASP A 239 -24.65 3.55 -8.25
CA ASP A 239 -23.27 3.07 -8.07
C ASP A 239 -22.48 3.93 -7.06
N ALA A 240 -23.09 5.03 -6.58
CA ALA A 240 -22.48 5.94 -5.61
C ALA A 240 -22.02 5.23 -4.33
N GLY A 241 -22.77 4.22 -3.86
CA GLY A 241 -22.40 3.41 -2.71
C GLY A 241 -21.05 2.70 -2.91
N LYS A 242 -20.91 1.98 -4.02
CA LYS A 242 -19.68 1.29 -4.42
C LYS A 242 -18.51 2.27 -4.59
N TRP A 243 -18.77 3.38 -5.26
CA TRP A 243 -17.76 4.42 -5.49
C TRP A 243 -17.20 4.97 -4.19
N VAL A 244 -18.08 5.30 -3.22
CA VAL A 244 -17.67 5.78 -1.89
C VAL A 244 -16.89 4.69 -1.16
N ASP A 245 -17.34 3.43 -1.24
CA ASP A 245 -16.67 2.31 -0.59
C ASP A 245 -15.25 2.10 -1.12
N GLU A 246 -15.05 2.13 -2.43
CA GLU A 246 -13.73 1.98 -3.06
C GLU A 246 -12.83 3.19 -2.79
N MET A 247 -13.38 4.41 -2.77
CA MET A 247 -12.63 5.61 -2.42
C MET A 247 -12.14 5.55 -0.98
N LEU A 248 -13.01 5.17 -0.03
CA LEU A 248 -12.65 5.04 1.38
C LEU A 248 -11.70 3.88 1.63
N LEU A 249 -11.88 2.76 0.92
CA LEU A 249 -10.95 1.62 0.94
C LEU A 249 -9.53 2.07 0.60
N LEU A 250 -9.34 2.79 -0.52
CA LEU A 250 -8.02 3.27 -0.92
C LEU A 250 -7.48 4.37 0.01
N ALA A 251 -8.33 5.31 0.42
CA ALA A 251 -7.93 6.46 1.22
C ALA A 251 -7.62 6.10 2.69
N LEU A 252 -8.34 5.15 3.27
CA LEU A 252 -8.21 4.76 4.69
C LEU A 252 -7.52 3.41 4.87
N GLY A 253 -7.74 2.45 3.96
CA GLY A 253 -6.98 1.20 3.95
C GLY A 253 -5.48 1.46 3.78
N GLY A 254 -5.12 2.50 3.02
CA GLY A 254 -3.74 2.95 2.86
C GLY A 254 -3.02 3.29 4.18
N LEU A 255 -3.77 3.74 5.19
CA LEU A 255 -3.25 4.12 6.50
C LEU A 255 -2.85 2.92 7.35
N SER A 256 -3.17 1.70 6.92
CA SER A 256 -2.87 0.47 7.66
C SER A 256 -1.70 -0.30 7.09
N TYR A 257 -1.02 0.22 6.07
CA TYR A 257 0.18 -0.41 5.54
C TYR A 257 1.40 -0.06 6.40
N GLN A 258 2.16 -1.07 6.79
CA GLN A 258 3.43 -0.89 7.50
C GLN A 258 4.42 -0.03 6.70
N SER A 259 4.39 -0.11 5.37
CA SER A 259 5.29 0.64 4.50
C SER A 259 5.21 2.14 4.70
N LEU A 260 4.00 2.69 4.94
CA LEU A 260 3.78 4.08 5.31
C LEU A 260 4.47 4.42 6.64
N TYR A 261 4.22 3.62 7.68
CA TYR A 261 4.78 3.85 9.01
C TYR A 261 6.29 3.73 9.04
N GLN A 262 6.86 2.83 8.24
CA GLN A 262 8.30 2.70 8.14
C GLN A 262 8.95 4.03 7.73
N ARG A 263 8.33 4.81 6.83
CA ARG A 263 8.84 6.13 6.41
C ARG A 263 8.62 7.18 7.49
N ILE A 264 7.42 7.21 8.08
CA ILE A 264 7.07 8.11 9.20
C ILE A 264 8.03 7.94 10.38
N LEU A 265 8.29 6.68 10.77
CA LEU A 265 9.11 6.32 11.93
C LEU A 265 10.61 6.59 11.69
N SER A 266 11.03 6.62 10.43
CA SER A 266 12.42 6.90 10.02
C SER A 266 12.76 8.39 9.95
N ALA A 267 11.77 9.28 10.03
CA ALA A 267 12.00 10.72 10.08
C ALA A 267 12.74 11.14 11.36
N ALA A 268 13.48 12.25 11.32
CA ALA A 268 14.23 12.71 12.49
C ALA A 268 13.35 13.28 13.62
N SER A 269 12.18 13.84 13.27
CA SER A 269 11.23 14.37 14.24
C SER A 269 9.79 14.14 13.79
N SER A 270 8.84 14.24 14.73
CA SER A 270 7.41 14.16 14.42
C SER A 270 6.97 15.25 13.44
N ALA A 271 7.49 16.47 13.56
CA ALA A 271 7.18 17.55 12.62
C ALA A 271 7.68 17.23 11.20
N GLN A 272 8.91 16.70 11.07
CA GLN A 272 9.43 16.27 9.78
C GLN A 272 8.62 15.12 9.18
N ALA A 273 8.14 14.18 10.00
CA ALA A 273 7.26 13.11 9.55
C ALA A 273 5.94 13.66 8.97
N GLN A 274 5.32 14.65 9.64
CA GLN A 274 4.09 15.29 9.17
C GLN A 274 4.30 16.06 7.86
N VAL A 275 5.35 16.88 7.78
CA VAL A 275 5.69 17.62 6.56
C VAL A 275 5.93 16.66 5.39
N THR A 276 6.63 15.55 5.64
CA THR A 276 6.85 14.50 4.64
C THR A 276 5.53 13.92 4.12
N CYS A 277 4.54 13.70 5.00
CA CYS A 277 3.20 13.25 4.61
C CYS A 277 2.47 14.28 3.73
N PHE A 278 2.44 15.54 4.13
CA PHE A 278 1.73 16.56 3.37
C PHE A 278 2.36 16.82 2.00
N ALA A 279 3.68 16.81 1.91
CA ALA A 279 4.37 16.91 0.63
C ALA A 279 4.23 15.64 -0.23
N ALA A 280 4.19 14.46 0.37
CA ALA A 280 3.87 13.21 -0.33
C ALA A 280 2.45 13.23 -0.94
N ALA A 281 1.48 13.82 -0.24
CA ALA A 281 0.11 13.98 -0.75
C ALA A 281 0.05 14.77 -2.07
N GLY A 282 0.80 15.87 -2.17
CA GLY A 282 0.88 16.66 -3.40
C GLY A 282 1.63 15.90 -4.52
N THR A 283 2.78 15.30 -4.18
CA THR A 283 3.61 14.63 -5.19
C THR A 283 2.98 13.34 -5.73
N VAL A 284 2.27 12.56 -4.92
CA VAL A 284 1.55 11.37 -5.40
C VAL A 284 0.44 11.75 -6.38
N PHE A 285 -0.29 12.83 -6.10
CA PHE A 285 -1.35 13.30 -6.98
C PHE A 285 -0.78 13.73 -8.33
N ILE A 286 0.28 14.56 -8.32
CA ILE A 286 0.93 15.05 -9.54
C ILE A 286 1.52 13.90 -10.37
N THR A 287 2.15 12.92 -9.72
CA THR A 287 2.75 11.75 -10.40
C THR A 287 1.70 10.80 -10.99
N GLY A 288 0.44 10.85 -10.54
CA GLY A 288 -0.67 10.10 -11.14
C GLY A 288 -1.24 10.72 -12.42
N ILE A 289 -1.04 12.03 -12.64
CA ILE A 289 -1.60 12.76 -13.78
C ILE A 289 -1.19 12.15 -15.14
N PRO A 290 0.10 11.82 -15.39
CA PRO A 290 0.49 11.20 -16.66
C PRO A 290 -0.28 9.91 -16.96
N SER A 291 -0.47 9.04 -15.98
CA SER A 291 -1.21 7.78 -16.15
C SER A 291 -2.67 8.01 -16.53
N VAL A 292 -3.31 9.03 -15.93
CA VAL A 292 -4.65 9.46 -16.32
C VAL A 292 -4.68 9.92 -17.78
N ILE A 293 -3.75 10.80 -18.17
CA ILE A 293 -3.70 11.33 -19.54
C ILE A 293 -3.45 10.20 -20.55
N ILE A 294 -2.56 9.25 -20.24
CA ILE A 294 -2.29 8.07 -21.05
C ILE A 294 -3.56 7.23 -21.22
N GLY A 295 -4.32 6.97 -20.14
CA GLY A 295 -5.60 6.28 -20.20
C GLY A 295 -6.63 7.00 -21.08
N VAL A 296 -6.73 8.33 -20.98
CA VAL A 296 -7.61 9.15 -21.83
C VAL A 296 -7.20 9.02 -23.31
N MET A 297 -5.91 9.15 -23.62
CA MET A 297 -5.43 9.03 -25.00
C MET A 297 -5.66 7.63 -25.57
N ALA A 298 -5.50 6.58 -24.75
CA ALA A 298 -5.78 5.21 -25.15
C ALA A 298 -7.28 4.96 -25.42
N ALA A 299 -8.17 5.59 -24.64
CA ALA A 299 -9.62 5.53 -24.85
C ALA A 299 -10.06 6.27 -26.12
N ARG A 300 -9.31 7.30 -26.50
CA ARG A 300 -9.54 8.11 -27.70
C ARG A 300 -8.81 7.59 -28.94
N ALA A 301 -7.93 6.60 -28.81
CA ALA A 301 -7.14 6.13 -29.94
C ALA A 301 -7.97 5.26 -30.89
N ASP A 302 -7.80 5.49 -32.19
CA ASP A 302 -8.30 4.57 -33.22
C ASP A 302 -7.37 3.35 -33.31
N TRP A 303 -7.70 2.29 -32.58
CA TRP A 303 -6.92 1.05 -32.54
C TRP A 303 -6.81 0.36 -33.91
N ASN A 304 -7.71 0.65 -34.87
CA ASN A 304 -7.62 0.13 -36.23
C ASN A 304 -6.41 0.70 -37.00
N GLN A 305 -5.96 1.91 -36.66
CA GLN A 305 -4.78 2.54 -37.27
C GLN A 305 -3.46 2.07 -36.62
N THR A 306 -3.53 1.33 -35.51
CA THR A 306 -2.37 0.78 -34.83
C THR A 306 -2.08 -0.64 -35.29
N ALA A 307 -0.88 -1.16 -35.00
CA ALA A 307 -0.55 -2.54 -35.31
C ALA A 307 -1.35 -3.56 -34.48
N TYR A 308 -2.06 -3.13 -33.44
CA TYR A 308 -2.93 -3.98 -32.61
C TYR A 308 -4.22 -4.39 -33.33
N GLY A 309 -4.78 -3.51 -34.17
CA GLY A 309 -6.00 -3.71 -34.94
C GLY A 309 -7.28 -3.86 -34.08
N LEU A 310 -8.34 -4.37 -34.71
CA LEU A 310 -9.63 -4.66 -34.06
C LEU A 310 -9.76 -6.15 -33.71
N PRO A 311 -10.54 -6.55 -32.69
CA PRO A 311 -11.28 -5.69 -31.75
C PRO A 311 -10.35 -4.93 -30.78
N PRO A 312 -10.79 -3.79 -30.20
CA PRO A 312 -9.98 -2.96 -29.32
C PRO A 312 -9.60 -3.68 -28.01
N PRO A 313 -8.57 -3.21 -27.29
CA PRO A 313 -8.06 -3.88 -26.08
C PRO A 313 -9.12 -4.20 -25.02
N PHE A 314 -10.12 -3.35 -24.83
CA PHE A 314 -11.22 -3.60 -23.89
C PHE A 314 -11.99 -4.87 -24.22
N GLU A 315 -12.38 -5.06 -25.49
CA GLU A 315 -13.16 -6.22 -25.95
C GLU A 315 -12.34 -7.51 -25.96
N ARG A 316 -11.01 -7.41 -26.13
CA ARG A 316 -10.10 -8.56 -26.02
C ARG A 316 -9.76 -8.95 -24.58
N GLY A 317 -10.24 -8.21 -23.58
CA GLY A 317 -9.90 -8.44 -22.17
C GLY A 317 -8.49 -7.97 -21.79
N ASP A 318 -7.85 -7.14 -22.62
CA ASP A 318 -6.50 -6.59 -22.39
C ASP A 318 -6.53 -5.21 -21.70
N ALA A 319 -7.65 -4.79 -21.12
CA ALA A 319 -7.80 -3.49 -20.45
C ALA A 319 -6.76 -3.27 -19.33
N GLY A 320 -6.43 -4.31 -18.54
CA GLY A 320 -5.38 -4.25 -17.52
C GLY A 320 -3.96 -4.06 -18.05
N LYS A 321 -3.78 -4.21 -19.37
CA LYS A 321 -2.52 -3.98 -20.07
C LYS A 321 -2.57 -2.72 -20.95
N ILE A 322 -3.54 -1.84 -20.75
CA ILE A 322 -3.71 -0.68 -21.62
C ILE A 322 -2.51 0.26 -21.58
N LEU A 323 -1.89 0.48 -20.41
CA LEU A 323 -0.74 1.36 -20.27
C LEU A 323 0.43 0.89 -21.17
N PRO A 324 0.94 -0.36 -21.07
CA PRO A 324 1.98 -0.83 -21.97
C PRO A 324 1.56 -0.87 -23.44
N LEU A 325 0.31 -1.24 -23.76
CA LEU A 325 -0.20 -1.25 -25.13
C LEU A 325 -0.19 0.17 -25.73
N ALA A 326 -0.69 1.15 -24.99
CA ALA A 326 -0.74 2.54 -25.41
C ALA A 326 0.68 3.09 -25.64
N LEU A 327 1.63 2.77 -24.75
CA LEU A 327 3.03 3.16 -24.93
C LEU A 327 3.62 2.53 -26.19
N GLN A 328 3.44 1.24 -26.41
CA GLN A 328 4.00 0.54 -27.58
C GLN A 328 3.40 1.01 -28.91
N GLN A 329 2.09 1.23 -28.94
CA GLN A 329 1.35 1.47 -30.18
C GLN A 329 1.21 2.95 -30.53
N LEU A 330 1.28 3.84 -29.54
CA LEU A 330 1.04 5.27 -29.71
C LEU A 330 2.30 6.12 -29.52
N THR A 331 3.46 5.53 -29.25
CA THR A 331 4.73 6.27 -29.16
C THR A 331 5.83 5.66 -30.03
N PRO A 332 6.86 6.44 -30.40
CA PRO A 332 8.05 5.91 -31.06
C PRO A 332 8.73 4.83 -30.19
N PRO A 333 9.41 3.83 -30.80
CA PRO A 333 9.99 2.70 -30.06
C PRO A 333 10.89 3.10 -28.87
N TRP A 334 11.72 4.13 -29.03
CA TRP A 334 12.63 4.59 -27.97
C TRP A 334 11.89 5.24 -26.78
N VAL A 335 10.72 5.87 -27.02
CA VAL A 335 9.86 6.43 -25.96
C VAL A 335 9.14 5.30 -25.24
N ALA A 336 8.64 4.31 -25.98
CA ALA A 336 8.00 3.13 -25.41
C ALA A 336 8.95 2.41 -24.43
N VAL A 337 10.22 2.25 -24.80
CA VAL A 337 11.26 1.66 -23.93
C VAL A 337 11.47 2.45 -22.64
N LEU A 338 11.49 3.79 -22.69
CA LEU A 338 11.56 4.61 -21.48
C LEU A 338 10.31 4.45 -20.61
N GLY A 339 9.12 4.39 -21.22
CA GLY A 339 7.86 4.13 -20.53
C GLY A 339 7.82 2.77 -19.83
N ILE A 340 8.34 1.70 -20.46
CA ILE A 340 8.51 0.39 -19.80
C ILE A 340 9.41 0.51 -18.58
N GLY A 341 10.54 1.19 -18.76
CA GLY A 341 11.49 1.42 -17.68
C GLY A 341 10.81 2.10 -16.49
N ALA A 342 9.92 3.07 -16.75
CA ALA A 342 9.11 3.71 -15.71
C ALA A 342 8.21 2.71 -14.99
N VAL A 343 7.52 1.83 -15.73
CA VAL A 343 6.67 0.80 -15.12
C VAL A 343 7.51 -0.16 -14.27
N ALA A 344 8.67 -0.58 -14.77
CA ALA A 344 9.59 -1.43 -14.02
C ALA A 344 10.12 -0.74 -12.76
N ALA A 345 10.46 0.55 -12.86
CA ALA A 345 10.89 1.36 -11.72
C ALA A 345 9.81 1.44 -10.64
N ALA A 346 8.56 1.69 -11.04
CA ALA A 346 7.40 1.80 -10.14
C ALA A 346 7.11 0.47 -9.43
N VAL A 347 7.17 -0.64 -10.18
CA VAL A 347 6.98 -1.97 -9.61
C VAL A 347 8.06 -2.27 -8.58
N MET A 348 9.33 -1.99 -8.91
CA MET A 348 10.45 -2.30 -8.04
C MET A 348 10.43 -1.49 -6.73
N SER A 349 10.10 -0.19 -6.79
CA SER A 349 10.02 0.70 -5.61
C SER A 349 8.85 0.37 -4.67
N SER A 350 7.76 -0.20 -5.19
CA SER A 350 6.70 -0.70 -4.32
C SER A 350 7.03 -2.07 -3.75
N MET A 351 7.61 -2.96 -4.56
CA MET A 351 7.97 -4.31 -4.12
C MET A 351 9.00 -4.28 -2.99
N ASP A 352 10.10 -3.54 -3.11
CA ASP A 352 11.13 -3.48 -2.07
C ASP A 352 10.58 -2.95 -0.72
N SER A 353 9.68 -1.98 -0.79
CA SER A 353 9.02 -1.35 0.33
C SER A 353 8.13 -2.32 1.09
N VAL A 354 7.35 -3.12 0.38
CA VAL A 354 6.49 -4.15 0.96
C VAL A 354 7.33 -5.27 1.56
N LEU A 355 8.31 -5.80 0.80
CA LEU A 355 9.18 -6.86 1.30
C LEU A 355 9.89 -6.47 2.59
N LEU A 356 10.45 -5.26 2.64
CA LEU A 356 11.11 -4.77 3.84
C LEU A 356 10.11 -4.53 4.97
N SER A 357 8.90 -4.05 4.68
CA SER A 357 7.84 -3.82 5.67
C SER A 357 7.39 -5.12 6.33
N SER A 358 7.05 -6.14 5.53
CA SER A 358 6.61 -7.45 6.00
C SER A 358 7.71 -8.13 6.84
N ALA A 359 8.95 -8.08 6.35
CA ALA A 359 10.11 -8.61 7.08
C ALA A 359 10.34 -7.89 8.41
N SER A 360 10.09 -6.58 8.47
CA SER A 360 10.24 -5.79 9.69
C SER A 360 9.19 -6.14 10.74
N MET A 361 7.90 -6.24 10.34
CA MET A 361 6.83 -6.67 11.24
C MET A 361 7.09 -8.07 11.80
N PHE A 362 7.42 -9.03 10.93
CA PHE A 362 7.68 -10.40 11.36
C PHE A 362 8.87 -10.48 12.33
N THR A 363 9.98 -9.82 11.98
CA THR A 363 11.20 -9.89 12.81
C THR A 363 10.99 -9.23 14.16
N GLN A 364 10.39 -8.03 14.21
CA GLN A 364 10.27 -7.25 15.43
C GLN A 364 9.13 -7.74 16.33
N ASN A 365 7.95 -8.01 15.75
CA ASN A 365 6.74 -8.26 16.54
C ASN A 365 6.47 -9.74 16.80
N ILE A 366 7.02 -10.65 15.98
CA ILE A 366 6.83 -12.10 16.17
C ILE A 366 8.12 -12.75 16.63
N TYR A 367 9.17 -12.63 15.82
CA TYR A 367 10.41 -13.36 16.07
C TYR A 367 11.07 -12.89 17.36
N LYS A 368 11.35 -11.59 17.47
CA LYS A 368 12.00 -11.01 18.65
C LYS A 368 11.09 -11.03 19.88
N SER A 369 9.81 -10.72 19.74
CA SER A 369 8.92 -10.57 20.90
C SER A 369 8.38 -11.91 21.45
N THR A 370 8.07 -12.86 20.57
CA THR A 370 7.34 -14.08 20.94
C THR A 370 8.20 -15.33 20.82
N LEU A 371 8.89 -15.53 19.70
CA LEU A 371 9.63 -16.77 19.44
C LEU A 371 10.99 -16.82 20.16
N ARG A 372 11.77 -15.73 20.10
CA ARG A 372 13.13 -15.68 20.63
C ARG A 372 13.50 -14.31 21.20
N LYS A 373 13.08 -14.08 22.44
CA LYS A 373 13.30 -12.84 23.23
C LYS A 373 14.76 -12.43 23.41
N LYS A 374 15.68 -13.39 23.35
CA LYS A 374 17.14 -13.18 23.50
C LYS A 374 17.89 -13.29 22.17
N ALA A 375 17.21 -13.09 21.04
CA ALA A 375 17.85 -13.15 19.72
C ALA A 375 18.96 -12.10 19.58
N SER A 376 20.08 -12.49 19.00
CA SER A 376 21.20 -11.57 18.76
C SER A 376 20.92 -10.64 17.57
N GLU A 377 21.58 -9.48 17.50
CA GLU A 377 21.40 -8.56 16.36
C GLU A 377 21.78 -9.19 15.01
N ARG A 378 22.79 -10.06 14.99
CA ARG A 378 23.19 -10.80 13.78
C ARG A 378 22.11 -11.79 13.34
N GLU A 379 21.46 -12.43 14.30
CA GLU A 379 20.34 -13.33 14.04
C GLU A 379 19.14 -12.57 13.50
N LEU A 380 18.75 -11.45 14.12
CA LEU A 380 17.64 -10.61 13.64
C LEU A 380 17.88 -10.12 12.20
N GLN A 381 19.11 -9.75 11.85
CA GLN A 381 19.46 -9.38 10.46
C GLN A 381 19.25 -10.52 9.46
N TRP A 382 19.56 -11.76 9.84
CA TRP A 382 19.28 -12.93 9.00
C TRP A 382 17.79 -13.24 8.91
N VAL A 383 17.03 -13.04 9.99
CA VAL A 383 15.57 -13.21 9.98
C VAL A 383 14.91 -12.21 9.03
N ILE A 384 15.32 -10.93 9.03
CA ILE A 384 14.84 -9.92 8.07
C ILE A 384 15.08 -10.41 6.64
N ARG A 385 16.31 -10.84 6.35
CA ARG A 385 16.76 -11.32 5.05
C ARG A 385 15.98 -12.54 4.55
N ILE A 386 15.80 -13.54 5.40
CA ILE A 386 15.01 -14.74 5.07
C ILE A 386 13.54 -14.36 4.87
N SER A 387 13.00 -13.46 5.69
CA SER A 387 11.61 -13.01 5.56
C SER A 387 11.35 -12.27 4.25
N VAL A 388 12.27 -11.40 3.83
CA VAL A 388 12.24 -10.74 2.50
C VAL A 388 12.17 -11.78 1.38
N LEU A 389 13.01 -12.81 1.45
CA LEU A 389 13.02 -13.89 0.46
C LEU A 389 11.69 -14.66 0.46
N LEU A 390 11.18 -15.06 1.62
CA LEU A 390 9.94 -15.85 1.73
C LEU A 390 8.71 -15.09 1.25
N VAL A 391 8.56 -13.81 1.64
CA VAL A 391 7.44 -12.97 1.19
C VAL A 391 7.54 -12.72 -0.32
N GLY A 392 8.75 -12.47 -0.84
CA GLY A 392 8.98 -12.28 -2.27
C GLY A 392 8.65 -13.53 -3.09
N LEU A 393 9.05 -14.71 -2.63
CA LEU A 393 8.72 -15.98 -3.29
C LEU A 393 7.23 -16.29 -3.21
N ALA A 394 6.57 -16.00 -2.08
CA ALA A 394 5.13 -16.19 -1.93
C ALA A 394 4.34 -15.27 -2.89
N GLY A 395 4.69 -13.99 -2.96
CA GLY A 395 4.08 -13.04 -3.89
C GLY A 395 4.35 -13.41 -5.36
N MET A 396 5.57 -13.87 -5.68
CA MET A 396 5.91 -14.37 -7.02
C MET A 396 5.09 -15.60 -7.41
N ALA A 397 4.87 -16.55 -6.49
CA ALA A 397 4.08 -17.73 -6.76
C ALA A 397 2.62 -17.37 -7.08
N LEU A 398 2.03 -16.40 -6.37
CA LEU A 398 0.70 -15.89 -6.66
C LEU A 398 0.63 -15.05 -7.94
N ALA A 399 1.72 -14.37 -8.31
CA ALA A 399 1.78 -13.55 -9.52
C ALA A 399 1.69 -14.36 -10.83
N PHE A 400 1.87 -15.69 -10.78
CA PHE A 400 1.67 -16.56 -11.93
C PHE A 400 0.21 -16.87 -12.24
N GLY A 401 -0.74 -16.46 -11.38
CA GLY A 401 -2.17 -16.53 -11.67
C GLY A 401 -2.61 -15.50 -12.73
N ASP A 402 -3.70 -15.79 -13.44
CA ASP A 402 -4.24 -14.96 -14.54
C ASP A 402 -5.14 -13.80 -14.07
N ASP A 403 -4.98 -13.32 -12.83
CA ASP A 403 -5.89 -12.33 -12.24
C ASP A 403 -5.56 -10.87 -12.64
N SER A 404 -6.60 -10.04 -12.77
CA SER A 404 -6.48 -8.61 -13.05
C SER A 404 -5.63 -7.88 -12.00
N VAL A 405 -4.71 -7.01 -12.46
CA VAL A 405 -3.86 -6.17 -11.60
C VAL A 405 -4.70 -5.30 -10.67
N ALA A 406 -5.74 -4.65 -11.20
CA ALA A 406 -6.65 -3.84 -10.39
C ALA A 406 -7.37 -4.70 -9.34
N ALA A 407 -7.81 -5.90 -9.69
CA ALA A 407 -8.49 -6.80 -8.76
C ALA A 407 -7.60 -7.20 -7.58
N LEU A 408 -6.36 -7.63 -7.84
CA LEU A 408 -5.39 -7.95 -6.79
C LEU A 408 -5.06 -6.73 -5.92
N TRP A 409 -5.02 -5.53 -6.50
CA TRP A 409 -4.76 -4.29 -5.78
C TRP A 409 -5.88 -3.90 -4.82
N PHE A 410 -7.14 -3.99 -5.26
CA PHE A 410 -8.29 -3.76 -4.38
C PHE A 410 -8.38 -4.82 -3.29
N LEU A 411 -8.14 -6.09 -3.65
CA LEU A 411 -8.17 -7.21 -2.70
C LEU A 411 -7.09 -7.07 -1.61
N SER A 412 -5.88 -6.59 -1.96
CA SER A 412 -4.82 -6.39 -0.98
C SER A 412 -5.19 -5.33 0.06
N GLY A 413 -5.85 -4.24 -0.34
CA GLY A 413 -6.30 -3.18 0.55
C GLY A 413 -7.48 -3.57 1.45
N ASP A 414 -8.22 -4.61 1.10
CA ASP A 414 -9.52 -4.90 1.69
C ASP A 414 -9.45 -5.33 3.16
N LEU A 415 -8.61 -6.32 3.45
CA LEU A 415 -8.41 -6.78 4.83
C LEU A 415 -7.78 -5.69 5.70
N LEU A 416 -6.90 -4.87 5.11
CA LEU A 416 -6.29 -3.74 5.80
C LEU A 416 -7.34 -2.71 6.20
N TYR A 417 -8.30 -2.43 5.33
CA TYR A 417 -9.38 -1.48 5.60
C TYR A 417 -10.45 -2.04 6.56
N CYS A 418 -10.92 -3.26 6.36
CA CYS A 418 -12.02 -3.83 7.15
C CYS A 418 -11.58 -4.29 8.54
N VAL A 419 -10.34 -4.78 8.67
CA VAL A 419 -9.87 -5.44 9.91
C VAL A 419 -8.82 -4.60 10.63
N ILE A 420 -7.78 -4.13 9.94
CA ILE A 420 -6.62 -3.53 10.60
C ILE A 420 -6.85 -2.04 10.90
N PHE A 421 -7.45 -1.30 9.98
CA PHE A 421 -7.69 0.13 10.14
C PHE A 421 -8.53 0.49 11.38
N PRO A 422 -9.68 -0.17 11.65
CA PRO A 422 -10.44 0.03 12.90
C PRO A 422 -9.59 -0.15 14.14
N GLN A 423 -8.79 -1.21 14.16
CA GLN A 423 -7.94 -1.58 15.28
C GLN A 423 -6.85 -0.53 15.50
N LEU A 424 -6.26 -0.02 14.41
CA LEU A 424 -5.23 1.01 14.45
C LEU A 424 -5.77 2.35 14.96
N VAL A 425 -6.97 2.73 14.52
CA VAL A 425 -7.66 3.92 15.04
C VAL A 425 -7.92 3.78 16.53
N CYS A 426 -8.49 2.65 16.96
CA CYS A 426 -8.83 2.40 18.36
C CYS A 426 -7.59 2.32 19.27
N VAL A 427 -6.53 1.61 18.85
CA VAL A 427 -5.32 1.45 19.68
C VAL A 427 -4.58 2.76 19.90
N LEU A 428 -4.60 3.68 18.93
CA LEU A 428 -3.89 4.95 19.00
C LEU A 428 -4.70 6.08 19.63
N HIS A 429 -5.98 6.20 19.31
CA HIS A 429 -6.79 7.38 19.64
C HIS A 429 -7.77 7.15 20.79
N PHE A 430 -8.19 5.91 21.06
CA PHE A 430 -9.18 5.61 22.09
C PHE A 430 -8.54 4.97 23.31
N GLN A 431 -8.32 5.71 24.41
CA GLN A 431 -7.64 5.21 25.61
C GLN A 431 -8.40 4.11 26.40
N ARG A 432 -9.71 3.95 26.15
CA ARG A 432 -10.51 2.89 26.80
C ARG A 432 -10.57 1.57 26.02
N ALA A 433 -10.07 1.51 24.79
CA ALA A 433 -10.00 0.26 24.03
C ALA A 433 -9.14 -0.80 24.76
N ASN A 434 -9.64 -2.03 24.87
CA ASN A 434 -8.97 -3.12 25.54
C ASN A 434 -8.89 -4.37 24.66
N THR A 435 -8.18 -5.40 25.12
CA THR A 435 -7.93 -6.61 24.33
C THR A 435 -9.21 -7.35 23.94
N TYR A 436 -10.22 -7.40 24.82
CA TYR A 436 -11.50 -8.04 24.51
C TYR A 436 -12.26 -7.30 23.40
N GLY A 437 -12.33 -5.97 23.48
CA GLY A 437 -12.91 -5.17 22.42
C GLY A 437 -12.14 -5.30 21.11
N ALA A 438 -10.80 -5.35 21.17
CA ALA A 438 -9.95 -5.57 20.01
C ALA A 438 -10.27 -6.92 19.33
N ILE A 439 -10.37 -8.01 20.10
CA ILE A 439 -10.76 -9.33 19.57
C ILE A 439 -12.17 -9.30 18.98
N SER A 440 -13.14 -8.70 19.68
CA SER A 440 -14.52 -8.58 19.19
C SER A 440 -14.59 -7.82 17.86
N GLY A 441 -13.92 -6.68 17.76
CA GLY A 441 -13.85 -5.91 16.51
C GLY A 441 -13.20 -6.68 15.38
N PHE A 442 -12.12 -7.41 15.66
CA PHE A 442 -11.44 -8.24 14.68
C PHE A 442 -12.39 -9.31 14.12
N VAL A 443 -13.08 -10.03 15.00
CA VAL A 443 -14.05 -11.08 14.62
C VAL A 443 -15.22 -10.49 13.85
N VAL A 444 -15.83 -9.40 14.33
CA VAL A 444 -16.96 -8.73 13.65
C VAL A 444 -16.56 -8.22 12.27
N GLY A 445 -15.43 -7.50 12.16
CA GLY A 445 -14.95 -6.96 10.89
C GLY A 445 -14.63 -8.06 9.88
N LEU A 446 -13.92 -9.11 10.31
CA LEU A 446 -13.57 -10.24 9.45
C LEU A 446 -14.80 -11.04 9.02
N LEU A 447 -15.71 -11.35 9.94
CA LEU A 447 -16.94 -12.09 9.63
C LEU A 447 -17.82 -11.32 8.65
N LEU A 448 -18.12 -10.04 8.93
CA LEU A 448 -18.92 -9.22 8.03
C LEU A 448 -18.27 -9.12 6.64
N ARG A 449 -16.95 -8.97 6.59
CA ARG A 449 -16.24 -8.90 5.32
C ARG A 449 -16.31 -10.22 4.54
N VAL A 450 -16.02 -11.36 5.17
CA VAL A 450 -16.05 -12.68 4.52
C VAL A 450 -17.47 -13.04 4.07
N LEU A 451 -18.48 -12.78 4.92
CA LEU A 451 -19.88 -13.04 4.59
C LEU A 451 -20.40 -12.16 3.43
N SER A 452 -19.75 -11.04 3.15
CA SER A 452 -20.05 -10.18 2.00
C SER A 452 -19.52 -10.75 0.66
N GLY A 453 -18.82 -11.88 0.68
CA GLY A 453 -18.31 -12.53 -0.54
C GLY A 453 -17.12 -11.79 -1.18
N GLU A 454 -16.43 -12.47 -2.09
CA GLU A 454 -15.34 -11.91 -2.88
C GLU A 454 -15.32 -12.58 -4.27
N PRO A 455 -15.86 -11.91 -5.31
CA PRO A 455 -15.92 -12.46 -6.66
C PRO A 455 -14.57 -12.87 -7.24
N VAL A 456 -13.49 -12.16 -6.89
CA VAL A 456 -12.13 -12.46 -7.38
C VAL A 456 -11.63 -13.78 -6.83
N LEU A 457 -11.97 -14.11 -5.59
CA LEU A 457 -11.61 -15.38 -4.94
C LEU A 457 -12.65 -16.49 -5.16
N GLY A 458 -13.72 -16.22 -5.91
CA GLY A 458 -14.84 -17.14 -6.09
C GLY A 458 -15.63 -17.41 -4.81
N ILE A 459 -15.55 -16.53 -3.80
CA ILE A 459 -16.28 -16.68 -2.53
C ILE A 459 -17.68 -16.09 -2.70
N PRO A 460 -18.75 -16.89 -2.67
CA PRO A 460 -20.11 -16.38 -2.84
C PRO A 460 -20.54 -15.55 -1.62
N PRO A 461 -21.28 -14.44 -1.81
CA PRO A 461 -21.82 -13.66 -0.71
C PRO A 461 -22.95 -14.42 -0.01
N VAL A 462 -22.86 -14.49 1.32
CA VAL A 462 -23.94 -15.00 2.18
C VAL A 462 -24.85 -13.84 2.62
N LEU A 463 -24.26 -12.67 2.87
CA LEU A 463 -24.98 -11.43 3.16
C LEU A 463 -25.18 -10.64 1.88
N LEU A 464 -26.44 -10.54 1.46
CA LEU A 464 -26.87 -9.75 0.32
C LEU A 464 -27.31 -8.36 0.81
N TYR A 465 -26.49 -7.34 0.56
CA TYR A 465 -26.80 -5.97 0.96
C TYR A 465 -27.78 -5.31 -0.02
N PRO A 466 -28.51 -4.26 0.40
CA PRO A 466 -29.46 -3.57 -0.46
C PRO A 466 -28.83 -3.10 -1.77
N GLY A 467 -29.47 -3.40 -2.91
CA GLY A 467 -28.94 -3.03 -4.24
C GLY A 467 -27.89 -3.97 -4.82
N TRP A 468 -27.77 -5.19 -4.30
CA TRP A 468 -27.03 -6.28 -4.95
C TRP A 468 -27.60 -6.58 -6.35
N ARG A 469 -26.73 -7.01 -7.27
CA ARG A 469 -27.12 -7.44 -8.62
C ARG A 469 -26.37 -8.69 -9.02
N GLU A 470 -26.97 -9.47 -9.90
CA GLU A 470 -26.30 -10.58 -10.57
C GLU A 470 -25.85 -10.12 -11.96
N GLU A 471 -24.54 -10.08 -12.19
CA GLU A 471 -23.93 -9.75 -13.47
C GLU A 471 -23.02 -10.91 -13.88
N ASN A 472 -23.23 -11.49 -15.06
CA ASN A 472 -22.44 -12.60 -15.61
C ASN A 472 -22.30 -13.81 -14.65
N ASN A 473 -23.42 -14.25 -14.02
CA ASN A 473 -23.46 -15.31 -13.00
C ASN A 473 -22.60 -15.03 -11.75
N GLN A 474 -22.21 -13.77 -11.51
CA GLN A 474 -21.55 -13.34 -10.30
C GLN A 474 -22.39 -12.29 -9.57
N ILE A 475 -22.54 -12.47 -8.25
CA ILE A 475 -23.23 -11.50 -7.40
C ILE A 475 -22.29 -10.35 -7.10
N ARG A 476 -22.66 -9.14 -7.51
CA ARG A 476 -21.95 -7.89 -7.24
C ARG A 476 -22.71 -7.01 -6.27
N GLN A 477 -21.98 -6.46 -5.30
CA GLN A 477 -22.52 -5.62 -4.25
C GLN A 477 -22.23 -4.15 -4.54
N TYR A 478 -23.27 -3.32 -4.59
CA TYR A 478 -23.18 -1.87 -4.84
C TYR A 478 -23.33 -1.02 -3.57
N PHE A 479 -23.79 -1.64 -2.48
CA PHE A 479 -23.82 -1.04 -1.16
C PHE A 479 -22.39 -0.95 -0.60
N PRO A 480 -22.03 0.08 0.19
CA PRO A 480 -20.70 0.22 0.79
C PRO A 480 -20.45 -0.78 1.93
N TYR A 481 -20.38 -2.06 1.59
CA TYR A 481 -20.32 -3.17 2.55
C TYR A 481 -18.98 -3.20 3.29
N ARG A 482 -17.86 -2.78 2.68
CA ARG A 482 -16.55 -2.73 3.35
C ARG A 482 -16.54 -1.65 4.42
N THR A 483 -17.08 -0.48 4.09
CA THR A 483 -17.25 0.64 5.02
C THR A 483 -18.13 0.24 6.19
N VAL A 484 -19.22 -0.50 5.95
CA VAL A 484 -20.06 -1.02 7.04
C VAL A 484 -19.32 -2.02 7.92
N ALA A 485 -18.57 -2.96 7.33
CA ALA A 485 -17.74 -3.90 8.09
C ALA A 485 -16.69 -3.17 8.95
N MET A 486 -16.02 -2.17 8.38
CA MET A 486 -15.05 -1.31 9.06
C MET A 486 -15.69 -0.55 10.23
N LEU A 487 -16.82 0.13 10.01
CA LEU A 487 -17.52 0.88 11.06
C LEU A 487 -18.08 -0.03 12.16
N SER A 488 -18.63 -1.19 11.79
CA SER A 488 -19.10 -2.19 12.75
C SER A 488 -17.96 -2.74 13.61
N SER A 489 -16.77 -2.91 13.02
CA SER A 489 -15.56 -3.25 13.75
C SER A 489 -15.20 -2.15 14.76
N VAL A 490 -15.12 -0.87 14.35
CA VAL A 490 -14.86 0.25 15.28
C VAL A 490 -15.88 0.31 16.43
N ILE A 491 -17.18 0.24 16.11
CA ILE A 491 -18.26 0.28 17.09
C ILE A 491 -18.14 -0.90 18.06
N SER A 492 -17.86 -2.11 17.55
CA SER A 492 -17.68 -3.30 18.37
C SER A 492 -16.50 -3.17 19.33
N ILE A 493 -15.36 -2.64 18.87
CA ILE A 493 -14.19 -2.40 19.72
C ILE A 493 -14.54 -1.48 20.87
N ILE A 494 -15.17 -0.34 20.57
CA ILE A 494 -15.49 0.69 21.57
C ILE A 494 -16.57 0.18 22.52
N ALA A 495 -17.66 -0.38 22.01
CA ALA A 495 -18.79 -0.84 22.80
C ALA A 495 -18.42 -1.98 23.75
N VAL A 496 -17.71 -3.01 23.26
CA VAL A 496 -17.29 -4.14 24.10
C VAL A 496 -16.21 -3.70 25.09
N SER A 497 -15.27 -2.85 24.67
CA SER A 497 -14.25 -2.35 25.61
C SER A 497 -14.89 -1.55 26.74
N TRP A 498 -15.84 -0.66 26.42
CA TRP A 498 -16.52 0.17 27.39
C TRP A 498 -17.44 -0.65 28.31
N LEU A 499 -18.20 -1.59 27.75
CA LEU A 499 -19.09 -2.46 28.52
C LEU A 499 -18.28 -3.29 29.54
N LEU A 500 -17.18 -3.91 29.11
CA LEU A 500 -16.36 -4.71 30.02
C LEU A 500 -15.62 -3.84 31.05
N ASP A 501 -15.12 -2.66 30.67
CA ASP A 501 -14.54 -1.71 31.62
C ASP A 501 -15.58 -1.32 32.70
N LEU A 502 -16.84 -1.08 32.31
CA LEU A 502 -17.94 -0.81 33.24
C LEU A 502 -18.24 -2.04 34.13
N MET A 503 -18.35 -3.23 33.55
CA MET A 503 -18.69 -4.45 34.30
C MET A 503 -17.61 -4.83 35.32
N PHE A 504 -16.33 -4.72 34.98
CA PHE A 504 -15.23 -5.02 35.90
C PHE A 504 -15.03 -3.91 36.94
N ASN A 505 -15.08 -2.62 36.56
CA ASN A 505 -14.91 -1.51 37.51
C ASN A 505 -16.06 -1.42 38.53
N HIS A 506 -17.29 -1.78 38.15
CA HIS A 506 -18.44 -1.84 39.06
C HIS A 506 -18.61 -3.19 39.75
N GLN A 507 -17.63 -4.11 39.63
CA GLN A 507 -17.64 -5.45 40.24
C GLN A 507 -18.90 -6.28 39.91
N LEU A 508 -19.50 -6.04 38.74
CA LEU A 508 -20.67 -6.80 38.27
C LEU A 508 -20.30 -8.23 37.83
N ILE A 509 -19.02 -8.46 37.51
CA ILE A 509 -18.46 -9.77 37.15
C ILE A 509 -17.25 -10.06 38.07
N PRO A 510 -17.06 -11.32 38.52
CA PRO A 510 -15.87 -11.70 39.27
C PRO A 510 -14.58 -11.52 38.47
N GLU A 511 -13.51 -11.03 39.11
CA GLU A 511 -12.18 -10.86 38.48
C GLU A 511 -11.60 -12.17 37.93
N SER A 512 -12.05 -13.33 38.43
CA SER A 512 -11.67 -14.64 37.90
C SER A 512 -12.04 -14.86 36.42
N TRP A 513 -12.97 -14.07 35.88
CA TRP A 513 -13.40 -14.13 34.49
C TRP A 513 -12.57 -13.22 33.57
N ASP A 514 -11.56 -12.51 34.11
CA ASP A 514 -10.58 -11.78 33.32
C ASP A 514 -9.49 -12.71 32.75
N PHE A 515 -9.87 -13.56 31.79
CA PHE A 515 -8.98 -14.52 31.11
C PHE A 515 -7.73 -13.88 30.48
N MET A 516 -7.85 -12.67 29.97
CA MET A 516 -6.79 -11.93 29.30
C MET A 516 -5.99 -11.03 30.26
N GLN A 517 -6.31 -11.05 31.56
CA GLN A 517 -5.62 -10.29 32.62
C GLN A 517 -5.50 -8.79 32.32
N VAL A 518 -6.54 -8.22 31.69
CA VAL A 518 -6.59 -6.82 31.29
C VAL A 518 -6.81 -5.89 32.50
N PHE A 519 -7.68 -6.29 33.42
CA PHE A 519 -8.12 -5.50 34.57
C PHE A 519 -7.37 -5.87 35.84
N LYS A 520 -6.95 -7.14 35.96
CA LYS A 520 -6.18 -7.62 37.12
C LYS A 520 -4.87 -6.86 37.35
N LYS A 521 -4.19 -6.44 36.27
CA LYS A 521 -2.96 -5.63 36.33
C LYS A 521 -3.16 -4.19 36.78
N LYS A 522 -4.36 -3.63 36.60
CA LYS A 522 -4.63 -2.21 36.86
C LYS A 522 -4.71 -1.94 38.37
N ASN A 523 -5.25 -2.89 39.12
CA ASN A 523 -5.38 -2.83 40.58
C ASN A 523 -4.03 -3.01 41.30
N GLU A 524 -3.09 -3.82 40.77
CA GLU A 524 -1.75 -3.98 41.37
C GLU A 524 -0.87 -2.71 41.21
N THR A 525 -1.07 -1.91 40.16
CA THR A 525 -0.34 -0.65 39.95
C THR A 525 -0.94 0.56 40.67
N ASP A 526 -2.19 0.49 41.14
CA ASP A 526 -2.80 1.60 41.89
C ASP A 526 -2.31 1.65 43.35
N ASP A 527 -1.72 0.56 43.85
CA ASP A 527 -1.02 0.48 45.15
C ASP A 527 0.45 0.97 45.08
N ASP A 528 1.05 1.02 43.89
CA ASP A 528 2.39 1.56 43.62
C ASP A 528 2.31 2.83 42.75
N LYS A 529 1.67 3.89 43.28
CA LYS A 529 1.75 5.22 42.66
C LYS A 529 3.13 5.84 42.87
N GLU A 530 3.99 5.79 41.87
CA GLU A 530 4.96 6.86 41.65
C GLU A 530 4.19 8.18 41.44
N PRO A 531 4.53 9.27 42.14
CA PRO A 531 3.76 10.51 42.09
C PRO A 531 3.82 11.17 40.70
N ASP A 532 2.69 11.77 40.33
CA ASP A 532 2.50 12.53 39.10
C ASP A 532 3.52 13.69 39.01
N PRO A 533 4.30 13.83 37.92
CA PRO A 533 5.24 14.96 37.74
C PRO A 533 4.56 16.34 37.79
N TYR A 534 3.23 16.40 37.67
CA TYR A 534 2.46 17.64 37.79
C TYR A 534 2.05 17.99 39.23
N GLU A 535 2.15 17.07 40.20
CA GLU A 535 1.90 17.35 41.61
C GLU A 535 3.12 17.97 42.32
N GLU A 536 4.35 17.59 41.96
CA GLU A 536 5.58 18.18 42.54
C GLU A 536 5.71 19.68 42.21
N MET A 537 5.27 20.11 41.02
CA MET A 537 5.36 21.52 40.61
C MET A 537 4.41 22.43 41.42
N ASN A 538 3.27 21.91 41.89
CA ASN A 538 2.30 22.65 42.69
C ASN A 538 2.64 22.68 44.20
N GLN A 539 3.41 21.71 44.70
CA GLN A 539 3.94 21.77 46.07
C GLN A 539 5.09 22.78 46.20
N VAL A 540 5.99 22.88 45.21
CA VAL A 540 7.11 23.84 45.25
C VAL A 540 6.61 25.30 45.22
N LEU A 541 5.48 25.58 44.56
CA LEU A 541 4.86 26.90 44.49
C LEU A 541 4.12 27.32 45.77
N LYS A 542 3.73 26.38 46.65
CA LYS A 542 3.02 26.69 47.91
C LYS A 542 3.94 26.92 49.11
N THR A 543 5.23 26.60 49.01
CA THR A 543 6.24 26.83 50.06
C THR A 543 7.02 28.14 49.93
N LYS A 544 6.65 29.02 48.99
CA LYS A 544 7.29 30.33 48.76
C LYS A 544 6.33 31.53 48.75
N LEU A 545 5.22 31.42 49.46
CA LEU A 545 4.40 32.53 49.95
C LEU A 545 4.33 32.39 51.47
#